data_AF-W1WTA9-F1
#
_entry.id   AF-W1WTA9-F1
#
_cell.length_a   1.000
_cell.length_b   1.000
_cell.length_c   1.000
_cell.angle_alpha   90.00
_cell.angle_beta   90.00
_cell.angle_gamma   90.00
#
_symmetry.space_group_name_H-M   'P 1'
#
loop_
_entity.id
_entity.type
_entity.pdbx_description
1 polymer ?
#
loop_
_entity_poly.entity_id
_entity_poly.type
_entity_poly.pdbx_seq_one_letter_code
_entity_poly.pdbx_strand_id
1 'polypeptide(L)'
;RCLLSNYMTGNRDANRGQCSQSCRWKYSLVESNRPGEYYPIEEDEHGTYIFNSKDLCLIHRIPDLYEAGIDSLKIEGRMKSVHYCATVAKVYRTAIDTYLKEGKDWYVRPEWIAELEKISHRPYTDGFAEGRPDETAQNYGKSTNTQSHDFIGLVMGYNEEEKYVDLEQRNNFKVGDKVEFCQPKGDLVETVIEKMTDEDGNPIDVAPHAQMKVRIYMDTPLEPYSMMRRECKPKEA
;
A
#
# COMPACT_ATOMS: atom_id res chain seq x y z
N ARG A 1 16.83 -9.14 0.32
CA ARG A 1 17.45 -7.84 0.69
C ARG A 1 17.70 -7.69 2.19
N CYS A 2 16.75 -7.98 3.09
CA CYS A 2 16.92 -7.77 4.54
C CYS A 2 18.12 -8.50 5.17
N LEU A 3 18.48 -9.68 4.65
CA LEU A 3 19.67 -10.45 5.04
C LEU A 3 21.00 -9.68 4.89
N LEU A 4 21.07 -8.73 3.95
CA LEU A 4 22.27 -7.90 3.73
C LEU A 4 22.59 -7.04 4.95
N SER A 5 21.59 -6.66 5.74
CA SER A 5 21.82 -5.85 6.95
C SER A 5 22.70 -6.63 7.93
N ASN A 6 22.31 -7.88 8.23
CA ASN A 6 23.06 -8.72 9.16
C ASN A 6 24.44 -9.06 8.59
N TYR A 7 24.48 -9.53 7.34
CA TYR A 7 25.72 -9.96 6.68
C TYR A 7 26.77 -8.83 6.60
N MET A 8 26.38 -7.63 6.18
CA MET A 8 27.33 -6.53 5.96
C MET A 8 27.74 -5.80 7.24
N THR A 9 26.96 -5.89 8.31
CA THR A 9 27.26 -5.19 9.58
C THR A 9 27.74 -6.11 10.70
N GLY A 10 27.64 -7.43 10.50
CA GLY A 10 28.02 -8.45 11.48
C GLY A 10 27.09 -8.59 12.69
N ASN A 11 26.19 -7.62 12.95
CA ASN A 11 25.34 -7.67 14.15
C ASN A 11 23.97 -6.97 14.05
N ARG A 12 23.63 -6.31 12.92
CA ARG A 12 22.34 -5.62 12.77
C ARG A 12 21.35 -6.43 11.95
N ASP A 13 20.52 -7.22 12.63
CA ASP A 13 19.48 -8.03 11.98
C ASP A 13 18.21 -7.23 11.68
N ALA A 14 17.91 -7.06 10.38
CA ALA A 14 16.71 -6.38 9.92
C ALA A 14 15.41 -7.08 10.34
N ASN A 15 15.40 -8.41 10.45
CA ASN A 15 14.23 -9.18 10.87
C ASN A 15 13.93 -9.00 12.37
N ARG A 16 14.91 -8.53 13.15
CA ARG A 16 14.78 -8.18 14.57
C ARG A 16 14.63 -6.68 14.81
N GLY A 17 14.28 -5.93 13.76
CA GLY A 17 14.05 -4.49 13.83
C GLY A 17 15.33 -3.63 13.75
N GLN A 18 16.52 -4.23 13.74
CA GLN A 18 17.80 -3.50 13.78
C GLN A 18 18.32 -3.08 12.40
N CYS A 19 17.49 -3.07 11.34
CA CYS A 19 17.89 -2.80 9.95
C CYS A 19 18.83 -1.58 9.80
N SER A 20 19.99 -1.79 9.16
CA SER A 20 20.99 -0.76 8.84
C SER A 20 20.76 -0.05 7.51
N GLN A 21 19.69 -0.43 6.80
CA GLN A 21 19.36 0.02 5.45
C GLN A 21 20.50 -0.22 4.43
N SER A 22 21.25 -1.31 4.57
CA SER A 22 22.36 -1.63 3.66
C SER A 22 21.93 -1.74 2.19
N CYS A 23 20.69 -2.16 1.92
CA CYS A 23 20.12 -2.15 0.57
C CYS A 23 20.00 -0.75 -0.09
N ARG A 24 20.34 0.34 0.61
CA ARG A 24 20.36 1.73 0.10
C ARG A 24 21.73 2.37 0.15
N TRP A 25 22.75 1.62 0.57
CA TRP A 25 24.12 2.12 0.54
C TRP A 25 24.58 2.29 -0.91
N LYS A 26 25.58 3.14 -1.10
CA LYS A 26 26.23 3.26 -2.41
C LYS A 26 27.17 2.07 -2.58
N TYR A 27 26.99 1.35 -3.67
CA TYR A 27 27.80 0.19 -4.02
C TYR A 27 28.56 0.45 -5.32
N SER A 28 29.73 -0.16 -5.43
CA SER A 28 30.54 -0.17 -6.64
C SER A 28 31.00 -1.60 -6.93
N LEU A 29 31.07 -1.96 -8.20
CA LEU A 29 31.66 -3.21 -8.66
C LEU A 29 33.18 -3.04 -8.78
N VAL A 30 33.92 -4.09 -8.42
CA VAL A 30 35.37 -4.16 -8.66
C VAL A 30 35.64 -5.43 -9.47
N GLU A 31 36.35 -5.28 -10.59
CA GLU A 31 36.81 -6.43 -11.36
C GLU A 31 37.96 -7.13 -10.61
N SER A 32 37.93 -8.46 -10.52
CA SER A 32 38.96 -9.23 -9.80
C SER A 32 40.39 -9.00 -10.32
N ASN A 33 40.53 -8.72 -11.62
CA ASN A 33 41.81 -8.49 -12.27
C ASN A 33 42.28 -7.02 -12.23
N ARG A 34 41.44 -6.10 -11.74
CA ARG A 34 41.78 -4.68 -11.57
C ARG A 34 41.40 -4.19 -10.16
N PRO A 35 42.11 -4.67 -9.12
CA PRO A 35 41.84 -4.23 -7.75
C PRO A 35 42.04 -2.71 -7.61
N GLY A 36 41.06 -2.04 -7.01
CA GLY A 36 41.10 -0.58 -6.80
C GLY A 36 40.42 0.24 -7.90
N GLU A 37 40.06 -0.37 -9.03
CA GLU A 37 39.18 0.25 -10.03
C GLU A 37 37.72 -0.06 -9.68
N TYR A 38 37.00 0.97 -9.23
CA TYR A 38 35.59 0.86 -8.84
C TYR A 38 34.70 1.38 -9.96
N TYR A 39 33.83 0.51 -10.48
CA TYR A 39 32.77 0.88 -11.41
C TYR A 39 31.51 1.20 -10.61
N PRO A 40 30.92 2.40 -10.75
CA PRO A 40 29.69 2.73 -10.06
C PRO A 40 28.57 1.80 -10.51
N ILE A 41 27.73 1.36 -9.57
CA ILE A 41 26.45 0.76 -9.91
C ILE A 41 25.46 1.91 -10.03
N GLU A 42 25.08 2.24 -11.26
CA GLU A 42 24.17 3.34 -11.56
C GLU A 42 22.73 2.87 -11.69
N GLU A 43 21.80 3.78 -11.40
CA GLU A 43 20.36 3.62 -11.53
C GLU A 43 19.90 4.46 -12.72
N ASP A 44 19.30 3.84 -13.73
CA ASP A 44 18.64 4.54 -14.83
C ASP A 44 17.10 4.48 -14.68
N GLU A 45 16.37 4.90 -15.70
CA GLU A 45 14.90 4.85 -15.72
C GLU A 45 14.31 3.42 -15.56
N HIS A 46 15.13 2.38 -15.80
CA HIS A 46 14.81 0.98 -15.62
C HIS A 46 15.27 0.43 -14.25
N GLY A 47 16.02 1.22 -13.48
CA GLY A 47 16.44 0.93 -12.12
C GLY A 47 17.85 0.35 -11.98
N THR A 48 18.26 0.15 -10.74
CA THR A 48 19.50 -0.57 -10.44
C THR A 48 19.27 -2.09 -10.53
N TYR A 49 19.83 -2.77 -11.53
CA TYR A 49 19.66 -4.22 -11.73
C TYR A 49 20.09 -5.10 -10.55
N ILE A 50 20.96 -4.60 -9.67
CA ILE A 50 21.46 -5.34 -8.49
C ILE A 50 20.49 -5.26 -7.30
N PHE A 51 19.47 -4.40 -7.36
CA PHE A 51 18.49 -4.23 -6.28
C PHE A 51 17.12 -3.80 -6.84
N ASN A 52 16.53 -4.54 -7.81
CA ASN A 52 15.17 -4.27 -8.35
C ASN A 52 14.18 -5.46 -8.21
N SER A 53 14.17 -6.11 -7.04
CA SER A 53 13.16 -7.11 -6.69
C SER A 53 11.73 -6.58 -6.76
N LYS A 54 10.83 -7.38 -7.33
CA LYS A 54 9.36 -7.25 -7.23
C LYS A 54 8.87 -7.27 -5.77
N ASP A 55 7.64 -6.81 -5.55
CA ASP A 55 7.02 -6.84 -4.22
C ASP A 55 6.42 -8.24 -3.94
N LEU A 56 6.65 -8.77 -2.73
CA LEU A 56 6.12 -10.07 -2.34
C LEU A 56 4.60 -9.98 -2.14
N CYS A 57 3.83 -10.83 -2.83
CA CYS A 57 2.41 -11.00 -2.59
C CYS A 57 2.08 -12.48 -2.59
N LEU A 58 1.51 -12.98 -1.49
CA LEU A 58 1.18 -14.40 -1.31
C LEU A 58 -0.31 -14.58 -1.02
N ILE A 59 -1.15 -13.66 -1.49
CA ILE A 59 -2.59 -13.69 -1.19
C ILE A 59 -3.27 -14.94 -1.77
N HIS A 60 -2.80 -15.47 -2.90
CA HIS A 60 -3.23 -16.74 -3.49
C HIS A 60 -2.79 -17.97 -2.72
N ARG A 61 -1.87 -17.80 -1.76
CA ARG A 61 -1.33 -18.87 -0.92
C ARG A 61 -1.92 -18.89 0.47
N ILE A 62 -2.96 -18.11 0.75
CA ILE A 62 -3.61 -18.13 2.07
C ILE A 62 -3.98 -19.55 2.53
N PRO A 63 -4.55 -20.44 1.67
CA PRO A 63 -4.78 -21.83 2.05
C PRO A 63 -3.48 -22.56 2.43
N ASP A 64 -2.47 -22.51 1.55
CA ASP A 64 -1.18 -23.18 1.75
C ASP A 64 -0.48 -22.72 3.05
N LEU A 65 -0.49 -21.42 3.31
CA LEU A 65 0.11 -20.82 4.50
C LEU A 65 -0.62 -21.25 5.77
N TYR A 66 -1.96 -21.32 5.74
CA TYR A 66 -2.76 -21.76 6.87
C TYR A 66 -2.53 -23.24 7.19
N GLU A 67 -2.60 -24.11 6.18
CA GLU A 67 -2.39 -25.56 6.35
C GLU A 67 -0.95 -25.90 6.78
N ALA A 68 0.03 -25.05 6.44
CA ALA A 68 1.40 -25.16 6.94
C ALA A 68 1.54 -24.84 8.45
N GLY A 69 0.47 -24.39 9.12
CA GLY A 69 0.47 -24.04 10.54
C GLY A 69 1.05 -22.66 10.84
N ILE A 70 0.96 -21.71 9.91
CA ILE A 70 1.43 -20.34 10.13
C ILE A 70 0.36 -19.55 10.91
N ASP A 71 0.66 -19.19 12.16
CA ASP A 71 -0.25 -18.43 13.01
C ASP A 71 -0.26 -16.91 12.76
N SER A 72 0.81 -16.38 12.17
CA SER A 72 1.02 -14.94 12.05
C SER A 72 1.64 -14.55 10.72
N LEU A 73 0.95 -13.65 10.01
CA LEU A 73 1.49 -12.97 8.83
C LEU A 73 1.92 -11.56 9.22
N LYS A 74 3.16 -11.21 8.87
CA LYS A 74 3.71 -9.87 9.09
C LYS A 74 3.65 -9.06 7.80
N ILE A 75 3.02 -7.90 7.86
CA ILE A 75 3.06 -6.88 6.79
C ILE A 75 4.24 -5.93 7.05
N GLU A 76 5.10 -5.74 6.05
CA GLU A 76 6.22 -4.78 6.15
C GLU A 76 5.76 -3.36 5.81
N GLY A 77 5.39 -2.59 6.85
CA GLY A 77 4.89 -1.22 6.71
C GLY A 77 5.96 -0.13 6.85
N ARG A 78 7.24 -0.45 7.07
CA ARG A 78 8.27 0.59 7.29
C ARG A 78 8.39 1.49 6.06
N MET A 79 8.24 2.80 6.28
CA MET A 79 8.23 3.82 5.22
C MET A 79 7.10 3.68 4.19
N LYS A 80 6.09 2.87 4.50
CA LYS A 80 4.86 2.81 3.72
C LYS A 80 3.85 3.80 4.29
N SER A 81 2.97 4.32 3.44
CA SER A 81 1.90 5.23 3.85
C SER A 81 0.85 4.48 4.69
N VAL A 82 0.04 5.23 5.44
CA VAL A 82 -1.13 4.68 6.14
C VAL A 82 -2.06 3.95 5.16
N HIS A 83 -2.25 4.53 3.97
CA HIS A 83 -3.05 3.93 2.89
C HIS A 83 -2.53 2.55 2.45
N TYR A 84 -1.22 2.38 2.29
CA TYR A 84 -0.63 1.08 2.01
C TYR A 84 -0.91 0.08 3.15
N CYS A 85 -0.55 0.45 4.38
CA CYS A 85 -0.66 -0.46 5.52
C CYS A 85 -2.11 -0.89 5.79
N ALA A 86 -3.06 0.04 5.75
CA ALA A 86 -4.47 -0.24 5.98
C ALA A 86 -5.08 -1.11 4.86
N THR A 87 -4.73 -0.83 3.59
CA THR A 87 -5.26 -1.62 2.45
C THR A 87 -4.74 -3.04 2.48
N VAL A 88 -3.42 -3.25 2.67
CA VAL A 88 -2.84 -4.60 2.76
C VAL A 88 -3.42 -5.36 3.96
N ALA A 89 -3.53 -4.70 5.12
CA ALA A 89 -4.10 -5.32 6.32
C ALA A 89 -5.56 -5.75 6.10
N LYS A 90 -6.40 -4.88 5.53
CA LYS A 90 -7.79 -5.19 5.21
C LYS A 90 -7.87 -6.37 4.24
N VAL A 91 -7.20 -6.29 3.10
CA VAL A 91 -7.26 -7.31 2.05
C VAL A 91 -6.82 -8.68 2.58
N TYR A 92 -5.68 -8.77 3.28
CA TYR A 92 -5.21 -10.04 3.82
C TYR A 92 -6.13 -10.55 4.93
N ARG A 93 -6.66 -9.68 5.80
CA ARG A 93 -7.61 -10.09 6.84
C ARG A 93 -8.89 -10.65 6.21
N THR A 94 -9.46 -9.95 5.24
CA THR A 94 -10.64 -10.41 4.48
C THR A 94 -10.37 -11.74 3.80
N ALA A 95 -9.22 -11.91 3.14
CA ALA A 95 -8.87 -13.15 2.45
C ALA A 95 -8.77 -14.34 3.43
N ILE A 96 -8.14 -14.15 4.60
CA ILE A 96 -8.04 -15.18 5.64
C ILE A 96 -9.41 -15.49 6.23
N ASP A 97 -10.20 -14.48 6.59
CA ASP A 97 -11.55 -14.69 7.15
C ASP A 97 -12.46 -15.42 6.16
N THR A 98 -12.32 -15.11 4.87
CA THR A 98 -13.04 -15.80 3.80
C THR A 98 -12.59 -17.27 3.72
N TYR A 99 -11.28 -17.56 3.81
CA TYR A 99 -10.79 -18.94 3.81
C TYR A 99 -11.30 -19.75 5.01
N LEU A 100 -11.30 -19.15 6.20
CA LEU A 100 -11.83 -19.79 7.41
C LEU A 100 -13.32 -20.13 7.30
N LYS A 101 -14.07 -19.41 6.47
CA LYS A 101 -15.50 -19.63 6.23
C LYS A 101 -15.77 -20.62 5.08
N GLU A 102 -15.04 -20.50 3.98
CA GLU A 102 -15.29 -21.24 2.73
C GLU A 102 -14.45 -22.51 2.59
N GLY A 103 -13.32 -22.61 3.30
CA GLY A 103 -12.41 -23.75 3.25
C GLY A 103 -11.93 -24.02 1.82
N LYS A 104 -12.23 -25.21 1.29
CA LYS A 104 -11.77 -25.65 -0.04
C LYS A 104 -12.44 -24.93 -1.21
N ASP A 105 -13.59 -24.29 -1.00
CA ASP A 105 -14.28 -23.52 -2.05
C ASP A 105 -13.68 -22.10 -2.21
N TRP A 106 -12.72 -21.75 -1.37
CA TRP A 106 -12.04 -20.47 -1.42
C TRP A 106 -11.25 -20.27 -2.71
N TYR A 107 -11.28 -19.04 -3.21
CA TYR A 107 -10.45 -18.59 -4.32
C TYR A 107 -10.06 -17.13 -4.12
N VAL A 108 -9.04 -16.69 -4.84
CA VAL A 108 -8.65 -15.27 -4.84
C VAL A 108 -9.68 -14.46 -5.59
N ARG A 109 -10.38 -13.59 -4.87
CA ARG A 109 -11.35 -12.71 -5.49
C ARG A 109 -10.65 -11.56 -6.25
N PRO A 110 -11.05 -11.25 -7.50
CA PRO A 110 -10.40 -10.22 -8.31
C PRO A 110 -10.33 -8.84 -7.64
N GLU A 111 -11.33 -8.49 -6.83
CA GLU A 111 -11.39 -7.22 -6.09
C GLU A 111 -10.26 -7.08 -5.07
N TRP A 112 -9.73 -8.18 -4.53
CA TRP A 112 -8.59 -8.13 -3.60
C TRP A 112 -7.32 -7.71 -4.33
N ILE A 113 -7.11 -8.24 -5.53
CA ILE A 113 -5.98 -7.86 -6.38
C ILE A 113 -6.13 -6.40 -6.81
N ALA A 114 -7.32 -6.00 -7.26
CA ALA A 114 -7.59 -4.62 -7.65
C ALA A 114 -7.29 -3.64 -6.50
N GLU A 115 -7.67 -3.94 -5.26
CA GLU A 115 -7.35 -3.10 -4.09
C GLU A 115 -5.84 -3.01 -3.81
N LEU A 116 -5.10 -4.12 -3.95
CA LEU A 116 -3.63 -4.11 -3.83
C LEU A 116 -2.96 -3.31 -4.95
N GLU A 117 -3.55 -3.25 -6.14
CA GLU A 117 -3.06 -2.42 -7.24
C GLU A 117 -3.31 -0.91 -7.03
N LYS A 118 -4.19 -0.52 -6.10
CA LYS A 118 -4.47 0.90 -5.79
C LYS A 118 -3.39 1.59 -4.97
N ILE A 119 -2.59 0.84 -4.22
CA ILE A 119 -1.54 1.36 -3.32
C ILE A 119 -0.18 1.42 -4.01
N SER A 120 0.77 2.16 -3.42
CA SER A 120 2.15 2.23 -3.93
C SER A 120 2.85 0.86 -3.89
N HIS A 121 2.99 0.22 -5.05
CA HIS A 121 3.58 -1.10 -5.21
C HIS A 121 4.49 -1.19 -6.45
N ARG A 122 5.33 -2.22 -6.47
CA ARG A 122 5.97 -2.75 -7.69
C ARG A 122 5.22 -4.00 -8.15
N PRO A 123 5.45 -4.49 -9.38
CA PRO A 123 4.87 -5.76 -9.81
C PRO A 123 5.08 -6.85 -8.76
N TYR A 124 4.09 -7.73 -8.61
CA TYR A 124 4.10 -8.74 -7.57
C TYR A 124 4.87 -10.00 -7.96
N THR A 125 5.36 -10.73 -6.96
CA THR A 125 6.01 -12.04 -7.09
C THR A 125 5.74 -12.91 -5.87
N ASP A 126 5.78 -14.23 -6.05
CA ASP A 126 5.78 -15.23 -4.98
C ASP A 126 7.15 -15.33 -4.29
N GLY A 127 8.17 -14.70 -4.86
CA GLY A 127 9.54 -14.72 -4.35
C GLY A 127 10.07 -16.15 -4.25
N PHE A 128 10.35 -16.60 -3.03
CA PHE A 128 10.93 -17.92 -2.75
C PHE A 128 9.90 -18.95 -2.27
N ALA A 129 8.60 -18.64 -2.31
CA ALA A 129 7.57 -19.49 -1.70
C ALA A 129 7.42 -20.85 -2.40
N GLU A 130 7.56 -20.92 -3.73
CA GLU A 130 7.46 -22.17 -4.50
C GLU A 130 8.81 -22.79 -4.90
N GLY A 131 9.89 -21.99 -4.90
CA GLY A 131 11.18 -22.45 -5.42
C GLY A 131 12.21 -21.33 -5.50
N ARG A 132 13.31 -21.57 -6.22
CA ARG A 132 14.28 -20.51 -6.48
C ARG A 132 13.66 -19.54 -7.50
N PRO A 133 13.50 -18.25 -7.15
CA PRO A 133 13.02 -17.26 -8.11
C PRO A 133 13.99 -17.18 -9.29
N ASP A 134 13.42 -17.11 -10.48
CA ASP A 134 14.14 -16.91 -11.73
C ASP A 134 14.07 -15.44 -12.17
N GLU A 135 14.43 -15.18 -13.43
CA GLU A 135 14.38 -13.85 -14.03
C GLU A 135 12.99 -13.19 -13.89
N THR A 136 11.89 -13.95 -13.90
CA THR A 136 10.53 -13.39 -13.78
C THR A 136 10.24 -12.75 -12.42
N ALA A 137 11.04 -13.02 -11.39
CA ALA A 137 10.91 -12.41 -10.06
C ALA A 137 11.64 -11.05 -9.94
N GLN A 138 12.40 -10.66 -10.96
CA GLN A 138 13.04 -9.35 -11.05
C GLN A 138 12.18 -8.40 -11.89
N ASN A 139 12.20 -7.13 -11.54
CA ASN A 139 11.54 -6.11 -12.34
C ASN A 139 12.55 -5.55 -13.35
N TYR A 140 12.38 -5.88 -14.63
CA TYR A 140 13.18 -5.35 -15.75
C TYR A 140 12.48 -4.21 -16.52
N GLY A 141 11.28 -3.83 -16.09
CA GLY A 141 10.46 -2.81 -16.76
C GLY A 141 10.70 -1.42 -16.18
N LYS A 142 9.80 -0.97 -15.29
CA LYS A 142 9.93 0.32 -14.60
C LYS A 142 10.33 0.10 -13.15
N SER A 143 11.37 0.78 -12.70
CA SER A 143 11.84 0.74 -11.30
C SER A 143 10.96 1.52 -10.32
N THR A 144 10.07 2.34 -10.84
CA THR A 144 9.20 3.22 -10.07
C THR A 144 7.94 2.50 -9.61
N ASN A 145 7.50 2.81 -8.38
CA ASN A 145 6.24 2.30 -7.86
C ASN A 145 5.08 2.91 -8.66
N THR A 146 4.06 2.10 -8.91
CA THR A 146 2.76 2.54 -9.40
C THR A 146 1.82 2.79 -8.22
N GLN A 147 0.95 3.77 -8.36
CA GLN A 147 -0.16 4.06 -7.42
C GLN A 147 -1.28 4.67 -8.26
N SER A 148 -2.47 4.07 -8.20
CA SER A 148 -3.62 4.58 -8.96
C SER A 148 -4.56 5.44 -8.12
N HIS A 149 -4.45 5.42 -6.78
CA HIS A 149 -5.33 6.19 -5.90
C HIS A 149 -4.57 6.96 -4.82
N ASP A 150 -4.97 8.21 -4.59
CA ASP A 150 -4.48 9.04 -3.50
C ASP A 150 -5.38 8.91 -2.28
N PHE A 151 -4.78 8.85 -1.10
CA PHE A 151 -5.48 8.99 0.18
C PHE A 151 -5.69 10.47 0.50
N ILE A 152 -6.96 10.89 0.54
CA ILE A 152 -7.34 12.31 0.57
C ILE A 152 -8.11 12.74 1.82
N GLY A 153 -8.63 11.79 2.61
CA GLY A 153 -9.26 12.11 3.89
C GLY A 153 -9.47 10.89 4.78
N LEU A 154 -9.65 11.13 6.08
CA LEU A 154 -9.89 10.11 7.08
C LEU A 154 -11.21 10.38 7.79
N VAL A 155 -12.11 9.39 7.81
CA VAL A 155 -13.37 9.50 8.54
C VAL A 155 -13.12 9.46 10.04
N MET A 156 -13.64 10.46 10.74
CA MET A 156 -13.59 10.57 12.20
C MET A 156 -14.90 10.06 12.83
N GLY A 157 -16.02 10.19 12.11
CA GLY A 157 -17.33 9.72 12.55
C GLY A 157 -18.42 9.99 11.51
N TYR A 158 -19.62 9.51 11.80
CA TYR A 158 -20.83 9.76 11.02
C TYR A 158 -21.94 10.26 11.93
N ASN A 159 -22.59 11.36 11.56
CA ASN A 159 -23.75 11.90 12.23
C ASN A 159 -25.02 11.39 11.53
N GLU A 160 -25.76 10.52 12.22
CA GLU A 160 -26.97 9.89 11.70
C GLU A 160 -28.17 10.85 11.59
N GLU A 161 -28.26 11.84 12.49
CA GLU A 161 -29.39 12.78 12.55
C GLU A 161 -29.32 13.82 11.43
N GLU A 162 -28.13 14.38 11.20
CA GLU A 162 -27.88 15.43 10.22
C GLU A 162 -27.32 14.91 8.89
N LYS A 163 -27.05 13.59 8.80
CA LYS A 163 -26.60 12.89 7.58
C LYS A 163 -25.31 13.46 7.00
N TYR A 164 -24.26 13.53 7.82
CA TYR A 164 -22.92 13.90 7.37
C TYR A 164 -21.81 13.03 7.98
N VAL A 165 -20.71 12.96 7.26
CA VAL A 165 -19.45 12.34 7.68
C VAL A 165 -18.52 13.44 8.20
N ASP A 166 -18.04 13.31 9.44
CA ASP A 166 -16.94 14.11 9.94
C ASP A 166 -15.63 13.56 9.37
N LEU A 167 -14.89 14.39 8.64
CA LEU A 167 -13.71 13.98 7.90
C LEU A 167 -12.52 14.90 8.20
N GLU A 168 -11.36 14.30 8.48
CA GLU A 168 -10.08 15.01 8.52
C GLU A 168 -9.41 14.95 7.14
N GLN A 169 -9.16 16.12 6.55
CA GLN A 169 -8.49 16.24 5.26
C GLN A 169 -7.04 15.75 5.33
N ARG A 170 -6.61 15.07 4.27
CA ARG A 170 -5.21 14.62 4.08
C ARG A 170 -4.56 15.17 2.82
N ASN A 171 -5.35 15.39 1.77
CA ASN A 171 -4.95 16.03 0.53
C ASN A 171 -6.12 16.84 -0.04
N ASN A 172 -5.84 17.72 -1.00
CA ASN A 172 -6.86 18.58 -1.59
C ASN A 172 -7.96 17.78 -2.33
N PHE A 173 -9.21 18.11 -2.01
CA PHE A 173 -10.42 17.70 -2.72
C PHE A 173 -11.48 18.79 -2.65
N LYS A 174 -12.50 18.67 -3.50
CA LYS A 174 -13.56 19.66 -3.66
C LYS A 174 -14.92 19.02 -3.93
N VAL A 175 -15.96 19.81 -3.77
CA VAL A 175 -17.32 19.48 -4.23
C VAL A 175 -17.28 19.14 -5.73
N GLY A 176 -17.95 18.06 -6.10
CA GLY A 176 -17.97 17.48 -7.44
C GLY A 176 -16.91 16.41 -7.71
N ASP A 177 -15.94 16.20 -6.81
CA ASP A 177 -14.96 15.10 -6.98
C ASP A 177 -15.65 13.74 -6.76
N LYS A 178 -15.38 12.77 -7.66
CA LYS A 178 -15.69 11.35 -7.45
C LYS A 178 -14.68 10.77 -6.45
N VAL A 179 -15.16 10.17 -5.38
CA VAL A 179 -14.34 9.59 -4.32
C VAL A 179 -14.85 8.20 -3.93
N GLU A 180 -13.99 7.43 -3.29
CA GLU A 180 -14.33 6.14 -2.70
C GLU A 180 -13.89 6.08 -1.23
N PHE A 181 -14.66 5.39 -0.40
CA PHE A 181 -14.37 5.17 1.01
C PHE A 181 -14.02 3.70 1.24
N CYS A 182 -12.75 3.44 1.53
CA CYS A 182 -12.28 2.13 1.95
C CYS A 182 -12.45 2.00 3.47
N GLN A 183 -13.52 1.32 3.87
CA GLN A 183 -13.88 1.13 5.28
C GLN A 183 -13.03 0.06 5.95
N PRO A 184 -12.80 0.08 7.28
CA PRO A 184 -12.05 -0.98 7.95
C PRO A 184 -12.68 -2.37 7.83
N LYS A 185 -13.99 -2.48 7.99
CA LYS A 185 -14.72 -3.77 7.89
C LYS A 185 -15.78 -3.78 6.80
N GLY A 186 -16.48 -2.66 6.60
CA GLY A 186 -17.51 -2.52 5.58
C GLY A 186 -17.02 -2.59 4.14
N ASP A 187 -17.99 -2.62 3.23
CA ASP A 187 -17.76 -2.60 1.79
C ASP A 187 -17.23 -1.24 1.31
N LEU A 188 -16.69 -1.22 0.10
CA LEU A 188 -16.28 0.01 -0.57
C LEU A 188 -17.52 0.87 -0.87
N VAL A 189 -17.48 2.16 -0.54
CA VAL A 189 -18.55 3.11 -0.87
C VAL A 189 -18.01 4.12 -1.87
N GLU A 190 -18.56 4.14 -3.08
CA GLU A 190 -18.26 5.17 -4.09
C GLU A 190 -19.32 6.27 -4.05
N THR A 191 -18.90 7.53 -4.18
CA THR A 191 -19.82 8.68 -4.24
C THR A 191 -19.20 9.88 -4.96
N VAL A 192 -20.02 10.90 -5.22
CA VAL A 192 -19.58 12.24 -5.60
C VAL A 192 -19.84 13.17 -4.43
N ILE A 193 -18.88 14.04 -4.10
CA ILE A 193 -19.06 15.02 -3.01
C ILE A 193 -20.05 16.09 -3.48
N GLU A 194 -21.31 16.02 -3.04
CA GLU A 194 -22.34 17.00 -3.47
C GLU A 194 -22.36 18.26 -2.60
N LYS A 195 -22.12 18.11 -1.31
CA LYS A 195 -22.18 19.20 -0.34
C LYS A 195 -21.15 19.01 0.77
N MET A 196 -20.44 20.09 1.08
CA MET A 196 -19.42 20.13 2.12
C MET A 196 -19.52 21.42 2.95
N THR A 197 -19.25 21.32 4.25
CA THR A 197 -19.06 22.47 5.14
C THR A 197 -17.76 22.33 5.93
N ASP A 198 -17.29 23.44 6.50
CA ASP A 198 -16.28 23.40 7.56
C ASP A 198 -16.86 22.87 8.89
N GLU A 199 -16.05 22.86 9.96
CA GLU A 199 -16.46 22.42 11.30
C GLU A 199 -17.50 23.35 11.97
N ASP A 200 -17.59 24.60 11.52
CA ASP A 200 -18.55 25.60 12.01
C ASP A 200 -19.88 25.55 11.23
N GLY A 201 -19.96 24.77 10.15
CA GLY A 201 -21.14 24.63 9.31
C GLY A 201 -21.23 25.63 8.15
N ASN A 202 -20.17 26.41 7.89
CA ASN A 202 -20.13 27.30 6.72
C ASN A 202 -19.90 26.45 5.45
N PRO A 203 -20.68 26.68 4.38
CA PRO A 203 -20.46 26.00 3.11
C PRO A 203 -19.07 26.26 2.53
N ILE A 204 -18.41 25.21 2.06
CA ILE A 204 -17.10 25.29 1.41
C ILE A 204 -17.09 24.43 0.15
N ASP A 205 -16.45 24.94 -0.90
CA ASP A 205 -16.31 24.19 -2.16
C ASP A 205 -15.02 23.35 -2.18
N VAL A 206 -14.01 23.73 -1.39
CA VAL A 206 -12.67 23.12 -1.41
C VAL A 206 -12.17 22.95 0.01
N ALA A 207 -11.46 21.85 0.28
CA ALA A 207 -10.71 21.62 1.51
C ALA A 207 -9.18 21.78 1.26
N PRO A 208 -8.63 23.01 1.28
CA PRO A 208 -7.26 23.27 0.85
C PRO A 208 -6.23 23.09 1.97
N HIS A 209 -6.64 23.14 3.24
CA HIS A 209 -5.72 23.12 4.38
C HIS A 209 -5.49 21.70 4.90
N ALA A 210 -4.22 21.36 5.16
CA ALA A 210 -3.84 20.07 5.72
C ALA A 210 -4.52 19.85 7.09
N GLN A 211 -5.11 18.67 7.29
CA GLN A 211 -5.83 18.31 8.53
C GLN A 211 -7.06 19.20 8.83
N MET A 212 -7.56 19.94 7.84
CA MET A 212 -8.84 20.64 7.97
C MET A 212 -9.95 19.62 8.26
N LYS A 213 -10.75 19.90 9.28
CA LYS A 213 -11.98 19.15 9.53
C LYS A 213 -13.09 19.68 8.67
N VAL A 214 -13.77 18.79 7.98
CA VAL A 214 -14.89 19.12 7.11
C VAL A 214 -16.03 18.13 7.35
N ARG A 215 -17.24 18.55 7.02
CA ARG A 215 -18.42 17.68 6.99
C ARG A 215 -18.82 17.43 5.56
N ILE A 216 -18.91 16.16 5.16
CA ILE A 216 -19.43 15.76 3.84
C ILE A 216 -20.84 15.20 4.05
N TYR A 217 -21.85 15.83 3.45
CA TYR A 217 -23.23 15.41 3.61
C TYR A 217 -23.53 14.23 2.69
N MET A 218 -23.98 13.11 3.28
CA MET A 218 -24.39 11.90 2.56
C MET A 218 -25.23 10.97 3.43
N ASP A 219 -26.14 10.23 2.79
CA ASP A 219 -27.06 9.31 3.48
C ASP A 219 -26.44 7.99 3.88
N THR A 220 -25.32 7.60 3.25
CA THR A 220 -24.64 6.33 3.52
C THR A 220 -23.78 6.45 4.79
N PRO A 221 -24.05 5.67 5.84
CA PRO A 221 -23.20 5.66 7.03
C PRO A 221 -21.80 5.11 6.71
N LEU A 222 -20.79 5.69 7.35
CA LEU A 222 -19.40 5.24 7.23
C LEU A 222 -18.79 4.93 8.60
N GLU A 223 -17.99 3.87 8.65
CA GLU A 223 -17.23 3.51 9.85
C GLU A 223 -16.12 4.54 10.16
N PRO A 224 -15.84 4.85 11.43
CA PRO A 224 -14.64 5.57 11.81
C PRO A 224 -13.38 4.91 11.25
N TYR A 225 -12.40 5.73 10.87
CA TYR A 225 -11.15 5.34 10.21
C TYR A 225 -11.29 4.85 8.77
N SER A 226 -12.48 4.96 8.16
CA SER A 226 -12.62 4.79 6.71
C SER A 226 -11.73 5.78 5.97
N MET A 227 -10.99 5.29 4.98
CA MET A 227 -10.09 6.12 4.18
C MET A 227 -10.82 6.60 2.93
N MET A 228 -10.94 7.92 2.79
CA MET A 228 -11.39 8.53 1.54
C MET A 228 -10.24 8.56 0.54
N ARG A 229 -10.48 8.05 -0.66
CA ARG A 229 -9.52 7.97 -1.75
C ARG A 229 -10.10 8.55 -3.04
N ARG A 230 -9.22 8.96 -3.95
CA ARG A 230 -9.57 9.41 -5.30
C ARG A 230 -8.54 8.86 -6.28
N GLU A 231 -8.98 8.52 -7.48
CA GLU A 231 -8.07 8.13 -8.55
C GLU A 231 -7.03 9.24 -8.81
N CYS A 232 -5.76 8.85 -8.94
CA CYS A 232 -4.67 9.77 -9.24
C CYS A 232 -4.94 10.41 -10.60
N LYS A 233 -4.71 11.72 -10.71
CA LYS A 233 -4.74 12.38 -12.02
C LYS A 233 -3.69 11.73 -12.93
N PRO A 234 -3.96 11.54 -14.22
CA PRO A 234 -2.94 11.12 -15.17
C PRO A 234 -1.75 12.07 -15.03
N LYS A 235 -0.54 11.54 -14.84
CA LYS A 235 0.66 12.36 -15.00
C LYS A 235 0.71 12.73 -16.49
N GLU A 236 0.59 14.02 -16.79
CA GLU A 236 0.91 14.52 -18.13
C GLU A 236 2.33 14.06 -18.47
N ALA A 237 2.47 13.44 -19.64
CA ALA A 237 3.71 12.84 -20.12
C ALA A 237 4.72 13.91 -20.56
#